data_AF-A0A6S6TMM5-F1
#
_entry.id   AF-A0A6S6TMM5-F1
#
_cell.length_a   1.000
_cell.length_b   1.000
_cell.length_c   1.000
_cell.angle_alpha   90.00
_cell.angle_beta   90.00
_cell.angle_gamma   90.00
#
_symmetry.space_group_name_H-M   'P 1'
#
loop_
_entity.id
_entity.type
_entity.pdbx_description
1 polymer ?
#
loop_
_entity_poly.entity_id
_entity_poly.type
_entity_poly.pdbx_seq_one_letter_code
_entity_poly.pdbx_strand_id
1 'polypeptide(L)'
;MHGKEKVFTTIRAVYTHLSELSNEEILDYYQVNNLSELHAHIQHVKKVLKNQIENYEQERQELNTCFCVDSQGDFKYLYPAKKEAEQQVNFSLKSKGIKLILYACPFHCGWHLARV
;
A
#
# COMPACT_ATOMS: atom_id res chain seq x y z
N MET A 1 -5.47 -18.71 21.50
CA MET A 1 -6.03 -17.74 20.53
C MET A 1 -5.18 -16.45 20.45
N HIS A 2 -3.86 -16.52 20.23
CA HIS A 2 -2.94 -15.35 20.34
C HIS A 2 -2.21 -14.93 19.04
N GLY A 3 -2.56 -15.54 17.90
CA GLY A 3 -1.88 -15.27 16.62
C GLY A 3 -2.49 -14.17 15.77
N LYS A 4 -3.76 -13.80 16.02
CA LYS A 4 -4.54 -12.96 15.10
C LYS A 4 -4.17 -11.47 15.15
N GLU A 5 -3.87 -10.93 16.34
CA GLU A 5 -3.51 -9.52 16.51
C GLU A 5 -2.07 -9.22 16.08
N LYS A 6 -1.16 -10.21 16.18
CA LYS A 6 0.26 -10.02 15.86
C LYS A 6 0.49 -9.60 14.41
N VAL A 7 -0.31 -10.10 13.47
CA VAL A 7 -0.14 -9.80 12.04
C VAL A 7 -0.36 -8.30 11.78
N PHE A 8 -1.46 -7.73 12.28
CA PHE A 8 -1.74 -6.30 12.11
C PHE A 8 -0.70 -5.43 12.81
N THR A 9 -0.29 -5.80 14.03
CA THR A 9 0.77 -5.08 14.75
C THR A 9 2.10 -5.11 14.00
N THR A 10 2.48 -6.26 13.42
CA THR A 10 3.69 -6.37 12.60
C THR A 10 3.57 -5.53 11.32
N ILE A 11 2.41 -5.53 10.65
CA ILE A 11 2.19 -4.72 9.45
C ILE A 11 2.38 -3.24 9.77
N ARG A 12 1.77 -2.72 10.84
CA ARG A 12 1.93 -1.33 11.26
C ARG A 12 3.36 -0.96 11.62
N ALA A 13 4.11 -1.89 12.20
CA ALA A 13 5.50 -1.67 12.60
C ALA A 13 6.48 -1.68 11.41
N VAL A 14 6.22 -2.51 10.40
CA VAL A 14 7.09 -2.66 9.21
C VAL A 14 6.75 -1.60 8.16
N TYR A 15 5.46 -1.31 7.98
CA TYR A 15 4.94 -0.40 6.97
C TYR A 15 4.41 0.86 7.66
N THR A 16 5.30 1.85 7.82
CA THR A 16 4.98 3.10 8.52
C THR A 16 3.80 3.85 7.91
N HIS A 17 3.57 3.72 6.59
CA HIS A 17 2.39 4.28 5.91
C HIS A 17 1.06 3.65 6.31
N LEU A 18 1.10 2.50 6.98
CA LEU A 18 -0.07 1.76 7.48
C LEU A 18 -0.20 1.87 9.00
N SER A 19 0.70 2.56 9.71
CA SER A 19 0.76 2.56 11.18
C SER A 19 -0.54 3.04 11.82
N GLU A 20 -1.19 4.03 11.21
CA GLU A 20 -2.40 4.67 11.71
C GLU A 20 -3.70 4.00 11.25
N LEU A 21 -3.62 2.97 10.40
CA LEU A 21 -4.80 2.32 9.83
C LEU A 21 -5.43 1.31 10.79
N SER A 22 -6.76 1.26 10.83
CA SER A 22 -7.50 0.21 11.53
C SER A 22 -7.27 -1.17 10.92
N ASN A 23 -7.70 -2.24 11.60
CA ASN A 23 -7.55 -3.59 11.03
C ASN A 23 -8.39 -3.74 9.75
N GLU A 24 -9.58 -3.16 9.73
CA GLU A 24 -10.49 -3.12 8.59
C GLU A 24 -9.88 -2.35 7.41
N GLU A 25 -9.23 -1.22 7.69
CA GLU A 25 -8.55 -0.44 6.66
C GLU A 25 -7.30 -1.14 6.11
N ILE A 26 -6.60 -1.91 6.95
CA ILE A 26 -5.51 -2.76 6.48
C ILE A 26 -6.04 -3.87 5.57
N LEU A 27 -7.17 -4.49 5.90
CA LEU A 27 -7.80 -5.50 5.04
C LEU A 27 -8.22 -4.91 3.69
N ASP A 28 -8.82 -3.71 3.69
CA ASP A 28 -9.16 -2.95 2.49
C ASP A 28 -7.91 -2.59 1.66
N TYR A 29 -6.82 -2.17 2.30
CA TYR A 29 -5.54 -1.89 1.63
C TYR A 29 -5.00 -3.09 0.84
N TYR A 30 -5.10 -4.29 1.41
CA TYR A 30 -4.69 -5.53 0.75
C TYR A 30 -5.78 -6.15 -0.14
N GLN A 31 -6.96 -5.53 -0.25
CA GLN A 31 -8.12 -6.02 -1.00
C GLN A 31 -8.56 -7.44 -0.59
N VAL A 32 -8.58 -7.69 0.72
CA VAL A 32 -8.93 -9.00 1.30
C VAL A 32 -10.05 -8.84 2.32
N ASN A 33 -10.88 -9.86 2.48
CA ASN A 33 -12.09 -9.77 3.31
C ASN A 33 -11.84 -10.15 4.78
N ASN A 34 -10.75 -10.86 5.05
CA ASN A 34 -10.47 -11.38 6.39
C ASN A 34 -8.98 -11.65 6.60
N LEU A 35 -8.62 -11.89 7.87
CA LEU A 35 -7.24 -12.17 8.27
C LEU A 35 -6.65 -13.42 7.61
N SER A 36 -7.47 -14.43 7.28
CA SER A 36 -6.97 -15.65 6.63
C SER A 36 -6.51 -15.34 5.21
N GLU A 37 -7.29 -14.55 4.47
CA GLU A 37 -6.92 -14.05 3.14
C GLU A 37 -5.70 -13.13 3.21
N LEU A 38 -5.63 -12.22 4.19
CA LEU A 38 -4.44 -11.40 4.42
C LEU A 38 -3.19 -12.25 4.69
N HIS A 39 -3.31 -13.29 5.52
CA HIS A 39 -2.20 -14.20 5.78
C HIS A 39 -1.78 -14.94 4.52
N ALA A 40 -2.73 -15.44 3.73
CA ALA A 40 -2.46 -16.10 2.45
C ALA A 40 -1.77 -15.15 1.47
N HIS A 41 -2.22 -13.89 1.38
CA HIS A 41 -1.60 -12.85 0.56
C HIS A 41 -0.15 -12.60 0.98
N ILE A 42 0.11 -12.42 2.29
CA ILE A 42 1.47 -12.23 2.81
C ILE A 42 2.36 -13.44 2.53
N GLN A 43 1.85 -14.67 2.69
CA GLN A 43 2.62 -15.88 2.37
C GLN A 43 2.88 -16.01 0.88
N HIS A 44 1.92 -15.64 0.03
CA HIS A 44 2.09 -15.60 -1.42
C HIS A 44 3.17 -14.59 -1.82
N VAL A 45 3.10 -13.35 -1.31
CA VAL A 45 4.11 -12.32 -1.52
C VAL A 45 5.48 -12.80 -1.02
N LYS A 46 5.57 -13.37 0.19
CA LYS A 46 6.82 -13.95 0.71
C LYS A 46 7.37 -15.05 -0.19
N LYS A 47 6.51 -15.89 -0.78
CA LYS A 47 6.91 -16.97 -1.68
C LYS A 47 7.39 -16.42 -3.03
N VAL A 48 6.66 -15.46 -3.61
CA VAL A 48 7.05 -14.78 -4.86
C VAL A 48 8.39 -14.07 -4.66
N LEU A 49 8.52 -13.30 -3.57
CA LEU A 49 9.78 -12.65 -3.20
C LEU A 49 10.88 -13.68 -2.98
N LYS A 50 10.65 -14.77 -2.24
CA LYS A 50 11.67 -15.80 -2.02
C LYS A 50 12.14 -16.46 -3.33
N ASN A 51 11.22 -16.71 -4.26
CA ASN A 51 11.54 -17.27 -5.57
C ASN A 51 12.24 -16.25 -6.49
N GLN A 52 11.98 -14.95 -6.32
CA GLN A 52 12.68 -13.88 -7.01
C GLN A 52 14.06 -13.60 -6.39
N ILE A 53 14.21 -13.77 -5.08
CA ILE A 53 15.44 -13.53 -4.31
C ILE A 53 16.59 -14.44 -4.74
N GLU A 54 16.35 -15.65 -5.27
CA GLU A 54 17.41 -16.46 -5.90
C GLU A 54 18.11 -15.74 -7.08
N ASN A 55 17.54 -14.63 -7.60
CA ASN A 55 18.13 -13.74 -8.60
C ASN A 55 18.35 -12.28 -8.13
N TYR A 56 18.07 -11.94 -6.87
CA TYR A 56 17.81 -10.54 -6.46
C TYR A 56 18.28 -10.20 -5.04
N GLU A 57 19.33 -10.85 -4.55
CA GLU A 57 19.85 -10.61 -3.19
C GLU A 57 20.47 -9.22 -2.98
N GLN A 58 20.73 -8.44 -4.03
CA GLN A 58 21.33 -7.10 -3.93
C GLN A 58 20.33 -5.93 -3.77
N GLU A 59 19.05 -6.05 -4.15
CA GLU A 59 18.12 -4.91 -4.19
C GLU A 59 17.16 -4.80 -2.97
N ARG A 60 17.21 -5.75 -2.04
CA ARG A 60 16.29 -5.79 -0.88
C ARG A 60 16.40 -4.61 0.08
N GLN A 61 17.44 -3.78 -0.01
CA GLN A 61 17.58 -2.58 0.81
C GLN A 61 16.93 -1.33 0.19
N GLU A 62 16.39 -1.37 -1.04
CA GLU A 62 15.89 -0.18 -1.76
C GLU A 62 14.40 -0.19 -2.16
N LEU A 63 13.65 -1.27 -1.88
CA LEU A 63 12.23 -1.41 -2.23
C LEU A 63 11.25 -0.59 -1.34
N ASN A 64 11.68 0.58 -0.86
CA ASN A 64 10.78 1.65 -0.40
C ASN A 64 10.45 2.65 -1.53
N THR A 65 10.96 2.40 -2.74
CA THR A 65 10.81 3.30 -3.89
C THR A 65 9.64 2.84 -4.77
N CYS A 66 8.64 3.71 -4.94
CA CYS A 66 7.55 3.50 -5.87
C CYS A 66 8.00 3.83 -7.30
N PHE A 67 7.76 2.92 -8.24
CA PHE A 67 8.05 3.11 -9.68
C PHE A 67 6.78 3.24 -10.53
N CYS A 68 5.62 3.53 -9.93
CA CYS A 68 4.40 3.75 -10.69
C CYS A 68 4.53 4.99 -11.57
N VAL A 69 4.19 4.86 -12.85
CA VAL A 69 4.12 5.96 -13.81
C VAL A 69 2.69 6.20 -14.29
N ASP A 70 2.43 7.40 -14.80
CA ASP A 70 1.19 7.77 -15.45
C ASP A 70 1.16 7.36 -16.93
N SER A 71 0.08 7.72 -17.63
CA SER A 71 -0.09 7.41 -19.06
C SER A 71 0.90 8.13 -19.98
N GLN A 72 1.59 9.16 -19.48
CA GLN A 72 2.60 9.92 -20.21
C GLN A 72 4.03 9.42 -19.90
N GLY A 73 4.17 8.48 -18.96
CA GLY A 73 5.46 7.94 -18.52
C GLY A 73 6.08 8.69 -17.35
N ASP A 74 5.38 9.66 -16.76
CA ASP A 74 5.88 10.43 -15.62
C ASP A 74 5.61 9.69 -14.30
N PHE A 75 6.52 9.80 -13.34
CA PHE A 75 6.34 9.17 -12.03
C PHE A 75 5.10 9.72 -11.31
N LYS A 76 4.24 8.81 -10.85
CA LYS A 76 3.09 9.15 -10.03
C LYS A 76 3.54 9.63 -8.66
N TYR A 77 2.91 10.70 -8.21
CA TYR A 77 3.08 11.13 -6.83
C TYR A 77 2.60 10.04 -5.87
N LEU A 78 3.42 9.76 -4.87
CA LEU A 78 3.16 8.78 -3.81
C LEU A 78 2.89 9.53 -2.52
N TYR A 79 1.71 9.32 -1.95
CA TYR A 79 1.38 9.78 -0.61
C TYR A 79 1.80 8.72 0.40
N PRO A 80 2.70 9.03 1.35
CA PRO A 80 3.13 8.09 2.37
C PRO A 80 2.03 7.79 3.39
N ALA A 81 0.95 8.57 3.48
CA ALA A 81 -0.15 8.27 4.39
C ALA A 81 -1.51 8.38 3.69
N LYS A 82 -2.42 7.45 4.04
CA LYS A 82 -3.79 7.46 3.52
C LYS A 82 -4.48 8.79 3.79
N LYS A 83 -4.32 9.30 5.01
CA LYS A 83 -4.90 10.56 5.48
C LYS A 83 -4.47 11.76 4.63
N GLU A 84 -3.19 11.84 4.25
CA GLU A 84 -2.68 12.92 3.38
C GLU A 84 -3.27 12.82 1.98
N ALA A 85 -3.36 11.59 1.45
CA ALA A 85 -3.97 11.33 0.17
C ALA A 85 -5.47 11.70 0.16
N GLU A 86 -6.21 11.35 1.22
CA GLU A 86 -7.62 11.73 1.41
C GLU A 86 -7.81 13.24 1.55
N GLN A 87 -6.90 13.92 2.27
CA GLN A 87 -6.89 15.38 2.34
C GLN A 87 -6.74 15.99 0.96
N GLN A 88 -5.84 15.45 0.13
CA GLN A 88 -5.66 15.92 -1.25
C GLN A 88 -6.87 15.64 -2.14
N VAL A 89 -7.52 14.48 -2.01
CA VAL A 89 -8.77 14.16 -2.72
C VAL A 89 -9.84 15.20 -2.38
N ASN A 90 -10.04 15.46 -1.10
CA ASN A 90 -11.01 16.43 -0.61
C ASN A 90 -10.68 17.86 -1.07
N PHE A 91 -9.41 18.24 -1.00
CA PHE A 91 -8.95 19.54 -1.48
C PHE A 91 -9.20 19.70 -2.98
N SER A 92 -8.86 18.70 -3.79
CA SER A 92 -9.01 18.75 -5.25
C SER A 92 -10.48 18.86 -5.66
N LEU A 93 -11.37 18.15 -4.96
CA LEU A 93 -12.80 18.26 -5.17
C LEU A 93 -13.33 19.65 -4.80
N LYS A 94 -12.99 20.17 -3.60
CA LYS A 94 -13.49 21.46 -3.11
C LYS A 94 -12.94 22.66 -3.86
N SER A 95 -11.65 22.65 -4.21
CA SER A 95 -10.95 23.80 -4.79
C SER A 95 -11.00 23.83 -6.33
N LYS A 96 -11.02 22.66 -6.97
CA LYS A 96 -10.91 22.53 -8.43
C LYS A 96 -12.09 21.82 -9.08
N GLY A 97 -13.03 21.28 -8.29
CA GLY A 97 -14.12 20.44 -8.82
C GLY A 97 -13.64 19.11 -9.41
N ILE A 98 -12.39 18.71 -9.15
CA ILE A 98 -11.79 17.49 -9.72
C ILE A 98 -12.05 16.34 -8.77
N LYS A 99 -12.80 15.34 -9.23
CA LYS A 99 -12.98 14.09 -8.50
C LYS A 99 -11.75 13.19 -8.72
N LEU A 100 -11.14 12.79 -7.62
CA LEU A 100 -10.04 11.83 -7.60
C LEU A 100 -10.49 10.58 -6.83
N ILE A 101 -9.98 9.43 -7.25
CA ILE A 101 -10.04 8.17 -6.52
C ILE A 101 -8.68 7.88 -5.91
N LEU A 102 -8.72 7.29 -4.72
CA LEU A 102 -7.57 6.85 -3.95
C LEU A 102 -7.39 5.34 -4.15
N TYR A 103 -6.15 4.89 -4.37
CA TYR A 103 -5.84 3.46 -4.41
C TYR A 103 -4.44 3.17 -3.86
N ALA A 104 -4.25 1.96 -3.32
CA ALA A 104 -2.99 1.50 -2.77
C ALA A 104 -1.92 1.34 -3.87
N CYS A 105 -0.68 1.73 -3.57
CA CYS A 105 0.45 1.47 -4.46
C CYS A 105 0.63 -0.05 -4.65
N PRO A 106 0.72 -0.56 -5.90
CA PRO A 106 0.98 -1.98 -6.17
C PRO A 106 2.29 -2.50 -5.58
N PHE A 107 3.27 -1.61 -5.35
CA PHE A 107 4.55 -1.92 -4.70
C PHE A 107 4.50 -1.79 -3.17
N HIS A 108 3.31 -1.52 -2.62
CA HIS A 108 3.07 -1.36 -1.19
C HIS A 108 3.86 -0.24 -0.51
N CYS A 109 4.22 0.82 -1.24
CA CYS A 109 4.99 1.95 -0.70
C CYS A 109 4.13 3.11 -0.15
N GLY A 110 2.81 3.08 -0.36
CA GLY A 110 1.93 4.19 -0.01
C GLY A 110 0.65 4.23 -0.86
N TRP A 111 0.19 5.42 -1.20
CA TRP A 111 -1.09 5.67 -1.85
C TRP A 111 -0.96 6.57 -3.09
N HIS A 112 -1.76 6.26 -4.11
CA HIS A 112 -1.85 7.05 -5.33
C HIS A 112 -3.25 7.61 -5.53
N LEU A 113 -3.29 8.71 -6.27
CA LEU A 113 -4.53 9.33 -6.73
C LEU A 113 -4.66 9.15 -8.24
N ALA A 114 -5.86 8.85 -8.71
CA ALA A 114 -6.21 8.86 -10.12
C ALA A 114 -7.49 9.68 -10.33
N ARG A 115 -7.65 10.30 -11.51
CA ARG A 115 -8.91 10.93 -11.88
C ARG A 115 -9.95 9.86 -12.21
N VAL A 116 -11.20 10.19 -11.91
CA VAL A 116 -12.37 9.40 -12.33
C VAL A 116 -12.78 9.80 -13.74
#